data_AF-A0A521C887-F1
#
_entry.id   AF-A0A521C887-F1
#
_cell.length_a   1.000
_cell.length_b   1.000
_cell.length_c   1.000
_cell.angle_alpha   90.00
_cell.angle_beta   90.00
_cell.angle_gamma   90.00
#
_symmetry.space_group_name_H-M   'P 1'
#
loop_
_entity.id
_entity.type
_entity.pdbx_description
1 polymer ?
#
loop_
_entity_poly.entity_id
_entity_poly.type
_entity_poly.pdbx_seq_one_letter_code
_entity_poly.pdbx_strand_id
1 'polypeptide(L)'
;MTPYLDSFLSPHAQQGIIAGLFIAVGWIVAARQNRNREGKQRGERSRDIQRALLAEIRAHVATLEAQRMDEAALRTILAGDHVPVIPKQANDRIYVTVLKDVHLLPELIIDPVVTYYRQIAMMGAFAEALEKQAEKDRARAIGMFVDYLEMTEAARESGQEAMRLLMTSVFLGEEALRQAHEKEREALLADIARLPATLPAELAELRDRLNRRSSGRSDP
;
A
#
# COMPACT_ATOMS: atom_id res chain seq x y z
N MET A 1 34.79 -35.93 -48.99
CA MET A 1 35.21 -34.90 -48.02
C MET A 1 35.82 -35.63 -46.85
N THR A 2 37.15 -35.69 -46.79
CA THR A 2 37.91 -36.37 -45.73
C THR A 2 37.80 -35.56 -44.43
N PRO A 3 37.38 -36.17 -43.30
CA PRO A 3 37.34 -35.45 -42.03
C PRO A 3 38.76 -35.23 -41.51
N TYR A 4 39.10 -33.98 -41.22
CA TYR A 4 40.46 -33.48 -40.96
C TYR A 4 41.12 -33.97 -39.64
N LEU A 5 40.52 -34.92 -38.91
CA LEU A 5 40.96 -35.30 -37.55
C LEU A 5 41.36 -36.78 -37.37
N ASP A 6 41.31 -37.60 -38.43
CA ASP A 6 41.55 -39.05 -38.35
C ASP A 6 43.03 -39.42 -38.09
N SER A 7 43.97 -38.48 -38.29
CA SER A 7 45.40 -38.72 -38.01
C SER A 7 45.77 -38.68 -36.53
N PHE A 8 44.91 -38.16 -35.64
CA PHE A 8 45.28 -37.89 -34.23
C PHE A 8 44.29 -38.44 -33.19
N LEU A 9 43.09 -38.86 -33.58
CA LEU A 9 42.05 -39.32 -32.65
C LEU A 9 41.32 -40.55 -33.21
N SER A 10 41.08 -41.55 -32.35
CA SER A 10 40.27 -42.71 -32.71
C SER A 10 38.83 -42.28 -33.03
N PRO A 11 38.12 -42.97 -33.95
CA PRO A 11 36.75 -42.61 -34.34
C PRO A 11 35.78 -42.51 -33.14
N HIS A 12 35.96 -43.36 -32.14
CA HIS A 12 35.18 -43.35 -30.91
C HIS A 12 35.49 -42.13 -30.02
N ALA A 13 36.74 -41.65 -30.01
CA ALA A 13 37.12 -40.45 -29.27
C ALA A 13 36.51 -39.18 -29.90
N GLN A 14 36.48 -39.09 -31.23
CA GLN A 14 35.80 -37.99 -31.93
C GLN A 14 34.28 -37.98 -31.63
N GLN A 15 33.64 -39.14 -31.64
CA GLN A 15 32.22 -39.28 -31.27
C GLN A 15 31.95 -38.87 -29.82
N GLY A 16 32.81 -39.27 -28.89
CA GLY A 16 32.71 -38.88 -27.47
C GLY A 16 32.85 -37.37 -27.26
N ILE A 17 33.76 -36.72 -27.98
CA ILE A 17 33.94 -35.25 -27.92
C ILE A 17 32.72 -34.53 -28.49
N ILE A 18 32.19 -34.97 -29.63
CA ILE A 18 31.00 -34.36 -30.25
C ILE A 18 29.77 -34.55 -29.35
N ALA A 19 29.58 -35.76 -28.80
CA ALA A 19 28.49 -36.03 -27.88
C ALA A 19 28.60 -35.20 -26.59
N GLY A 20 29.79 -35.10 -26.01
CA GLY A 20 30.06 -34.27 -24.82
C GLY A 20 29.81 -32.79 -25.08
N LEU A 21 30.22 -32.27 -26.24
CA LEU A 21 29.98 -30.88 -26.64
C LEU A 21 28.48 -30.60 -26.80
N PHE A 22 27.75 -31.52 -27.44
CA PHE A 22 26.30 -31.37 -27.63
C PHE A 22 25.53 -31.34 -26.30
N ILE A 23 25.90 -32.21 -25.36
CA ILE A 23 25.33 -32.23 -24.00
C ILE A 23 25.65 -30.93 -23.25
N ALA A 24 26.90 -30.45 -23.31
CA ALA A 24 27.32 -29.22 -22.65
C ALA A 24 26.57 -27.98 -23.19
N VAL A 25 26.42 -27.88 -24.51
CA VAL A 25 25.63 -26.80 -25.15
C VAL A 25 24.15 -26.90 -24.75
N GLY A 26 23.58 -28.11 -24.72
CA GLY A 26 22.21 -28.34 -24.26
C GLY A 26 21.97 -27.84 -22.83
N TRP A 27 22.92 -28.08 -21.91
CA TRP A 27 22.83 -27.59 -20.53
C TRP A 27 22.88 -26.07 -20.42
N ILE A 28 23.73 -25.41 -21.21
CA ILE A 28 23.83 -23.94 -21.23
C ILE A 28 22.54 -23.31 -21.74
N VAL A 29 21.96 -23.86 -22.81
CA VAL A 29 20.68 -23.39 -23.36
C VAL A 29 19.54 -23.64 -22.37
N ALA A 30 19.49 -24.82 -21.74
CA ALA A 30 18.51 -25.14 -20.72
C ALA A 30 18.62 -24.21 -19.50
N ALA A 31 19.83 -23.95 -19.01
CA ALA A 31 20.09 -23.02 -17.90
C ALA A 31 19.67 -21.58 -18.25
N ARG A 32 19.94 -21.14 -19.48
CA ARG A 32 19.51 -19.81 -19.96
C ARG A 32 17.99 -19.73 -20.10
N GLN A 33 17.35 -20.79 -20.58
CA GLN A 33 15.89 -20.87 -20.69
C GLN A 33 15.23 -20.92 -19.31
N ASN A 34 15.83 -21.63 -18.35
CA ASN A 34 15.35 -21.73 -16.98
C ASN A 34 15.41 -20.35 -16.27
N ARG A 35 16.53 -19.64 -16.40
CA ARG A 35 16.68 -18.25 -15.89
C ARG A 35 15.63 -17.29 -16.45
N ASN A 36 15.32 -17.39 -17.75
CA ASN A 36 14.30 -16.55 -18.37
C ASN A 36 12.88 -16.90 -17.89
N ARG A 37 12.60 -18.18 -17.64
CA ARG A 37 11.30 -18.63 -17.08
C ARG A 37 11.12 -18.17 -15.64
N GLU A 38 12.16 -18.25 -14.82
CA GLU A 38 12.15 -17.79 -13.43
C GLU A 38 11.82 -16.29 -13.32
N GLY A 39 12.42 -15.46 -14.17
CA GLY A 39 12.11 -14.02 -14.21
C GLY A 39 10.68 -13.71 -14.63
N LYS A 40 10.16 -14.41 -15.66
CA LYS A 40 8.76 -14.26 -16.11
C LYS A 40 7.76 -14.70 -15.06
N GLN A 41 8.00 -15.83 -14.40
CA GLN A 41 7.13 -16.33 -13.33
C GLN A 41 7.09 -15.37 -12.14
N ARG A 42 8.21 -14.74 -11.77
CA ARG A 42 8.22 -13.71 -10.72
C ARG A 42 7.38 -12.49 -11.09
N GLY A 43 7.48 -12.01 -12.33
CA GLY A 43 6.70 -10.87 -12.81
C GLY A 43 5.20 -11.16 -12.91
N GLU A 44 4.82 -12.37 -13.36
CA GLU A 44 3.42 -12.84 -13.37
C GLU A 44 2.87 -12.93 -11.94
N ARG A 45 3.61 -13.57 -11.04
CA ARG A 45 3.21 -13.71 -9.63
C ARG A 45 3.05 -12.36 -8.92
N SER A 46 4.00 -11.43 -9.12
CA SER A 46 3.87 -10.07 -8.57
C SER A 46 2.60 -9.38 -9.05
N ARG A 47 2.30 -9.47 -10.36
CA ARG A 47 1.11 -8.86 -10.94
C ARG A 47 -0.19 -9.48 -10.42
N ASP A 48 -0.21 -10.80 -10.24
CA ASP A 48 -1.39 -11.50 -9.71
C ASP A 48 -1.63 -11.15 -8.24
N ILE A 49 -0.57 -11.03 -7.43
CA ILE A 49 -0.67 -10.55 -6.04
C ILE A 49 -1.19 -9.12 -6.00
N GLN A 50 -0.64 -8.22 -6.82
CA GLN A 50 -1.08 -6.83 -6.89
C GLN A 50 -2.56 -6.72 -7.30
N ARG A 51 -3.04 -7.57 -8.21
CA ARG A 51 -4.46 -7.63 -8.60
C ARG A 51 -5.35 -8.17 -7.50
N ALA A 52 -4.93 -9.23 -6.82
CA ALA A 52 -5.66 -9.78 -5.68
C ALA A 52 -5.79 -8.73 -4.56
N LEU A 53 -4.68 -8.07 -4.22
CA LEU A 53 -4.65 -6.96 -3.28
C LEU A 53 -5.58 -5.82 -3.69
N LEU A 54 -5.49 -5.38 -4.95
CA LEU A 54 -6.35 -4.30 -5.44
C LEU A 54 -7.85 -4.66 -5.31
N ALA A 55 -8.24 -5.90 -5.62
CA ALA A 55 -9.62 -6.34 -5.51
C ALA A 55 -10.10 -6.37 -4.05
N GLU A 56 -9.27 -6.87 -3.15
CA GLU A 56 -9.57 -6.94 -1.72
C GLU A 56 -9.69 -5.56 -1.08
N ILE A 57 -8.67 -4.71 -1.25
CA ILE A 57 -8.64 -3.36 -0.70
C ILE A 57 -9.84 -2.58 -1.24
N ARG A 58 -10.15 -2.70 -2.55
CA ARG A 58 -11.33 -2.05 -3.14
C ARG A 58 -12.64 -2.51 -2.50
N ALA A 59 -12.82 -3.80 -2.26
CA ALA A 59 -14.03 -4.32 -1.64
C ALA A 59 -14.20 -3.81 -0.20
N HIS A 60 -13.10 -3.74 0.55
CA HIS A 60 -13.11 -3.24 1.92
C HIS A 60 -13.32 -1.71 1.97
N VAL A 61 -12.61 -0.93 1.15
CA VAL A 61 -12.82 0.53 1.03
C VAL A 61 -14.27 0.85 0.65
N ALA A 62 -14.87 0.13 -0.30
CA ALA A 62 -16.27 0.31 -0.65
C ALA A 62 -17.22 0.02 0.54
N THR A 63 -16.85 -0.92 1.41
CA THR A 63 -17.59 -1.21 2.65
C THR A 63 -17.46 -0.05 3.65
N LEU A 64 -16.26 0.52 3.80
CA LEU A 64 -16.03 1.68 4.66
C LEU A 64 -16.80 2.90 4.16
N GLU A 65 -16.81 3.14 2.85
CA GLU A 65 -17.59 4.22 2.22
C GLU A 65 -19.10 4.07 2.45
N ALA A 66 -19.62 2.85 2.38
CA ALA A 66 -21.02 2.58 2.67
C ALA A 66 -21.39 2.74 4.15
N GLN A 67 -20.42 2.62 5.06
CA GLN A 67 -20.60 2.80 6.50
C GLN A 67 -20.50 4.26 6.95
N ARG A 68 -20.22 5.19 6.03
CA ARG A 68 -20.08 6.61 6.36
C ARG A 68 -21.36 7.15 6.97
N MET A 69 -21.26 7.57 8.23
CA MET A 69 -22.38 8.17 8.94
C MET A 69 -22.50 9.65 8.61
N ASP A 70 -23.73 10.12 8.44
CA ASP A 70 -24.04 11.55 8.33
C ASP A 70 -23.94 12.23 9.71
N GLU A 71 -23.61 13.54 9.73
CA GLU A 71 -23.47 14.32 10.97
C GLU A 71 -24.76 14.31 11.80
N ALA A 72 -25.93 14.29 11.15
CA ALA A 72 -27.22 14.20 11.82
C ALA A 72 -27.41 12.86 12.56
N ALA A 73 -26.94 11.76 11.97
CA ALA A 73 -26.99 10.45 12.60
C ALA A 73 -26.00 10.36 13.78
N LEU A 74 -24.81 10.95 13.63
CA LEU A 74 -23.83 11.04 14.71
C LEU A 74 -24.37 11.84 15.90
N ARG A 75 -24.99 13.01 15.66
CA ARG A 75 -25.63 13.83 16.72
C ARG A 75 -26.72 13.07 17.47
N THR A 76 -27.48 12.24 16.76
CA THR A 76 -28.54 11.40 17.36
C THR A 76 -27.95 10.34 18.28
N ILE A 77 -26.83 9.72 17.91
CA ILE A 77 -26.12 8.76 18.75
C ILE A 77 -25.52 9.44 19.97
N LEU A 78 -24.87 10.59 19.79
CA LEU A 78 -24.27 11.36 20.88
C LEU A 78 -25.33 11.89 21.88
N ALA A 79 -26.54 12.16 21.40
CA ALA A 79 -27.66 12.59 22.23
C ALA A 79 -28.42 11.43 22.90
N GLY A 80 -28.23 10.19 22.42
CA GLY A 80 -28.85 9.00 22.96
C GLY A 80 -27.95 8.25 23.94
N ASP A 81 -28.54 7.40 24.78
CA ASP A 81 -27.80 6.50 25.68
C ASP A 81 -27.49 5.13 25.03
N HIS A 82 -27.35 5.11 23.70
CA HIS A 82 -27.18 3.88 22.93
C HIS A 82 -25.84 3.87 22.19
N VAL A 83 -25.02 2.85 22.46
CA VAL A 83 -23.78 2.58 21.74
C VAL A 83 -24.13 1.81 20.46
N PRO A 84 -23.75 2.30 19.26
CA PRO A 84 -24.00 1.61 18.01
C PRO A 84 -23.32 0.24 17.96
N VAL A 85 -23.96 -0.73 17.32
CA VAL A 85 -23.36 -2.04 17.07
C VAL A 85 -22.27 -1.88 16.02
N ILE A 86 -21.01 -2.12 16.41
CA ILE A 86 -19.89 -2.17 15.46
C ILE A 86 -19.94 -3.53 14.76
N PRO A 87 -20.13 -3.59 13.43
CA PRO A 87 -20.09 -4.86 12.73
C PRO A 87 -18.67 -5.44 12.83
N LYS A 88 -18.55 -6.68 13.31
CA LYS A 88 -17.28 -7.40 13.32
C LYS A 88 -16.77 -7.50 11.89
N GLN A 89 -15.70 -6.76 11.59
CA GLN A 89 -15.07 -6.87 10.29
C GLN A 89 -14.37 -8.22 10.22
N ALA A 90 -14.82 -9.07 9.31
CA ALA A 90 -14.21 -10.37 9.06
C ALA A 90 -12.87 -10.15 8.34
N ASN A 91 -11.83 -9.77 9.07
CA ASN A 91 -10.55 -9.49 8.48
C ASN A 91 -9.44 -10.16 9.28
N ASP A 92 -8.81 -11.19 8.67
CA ASP A 92 -7.54 -11.73 9.19
C ASP A 92 -6.86 -12.72 8.22
N ARG A 93 -7.61 -13.40 7.35
CA ARG A 93 -7.03 -14.53 6.60
C ARG A 93 -6.14 -14.11 5.42
N ILE A 94 -6.46 -13.00 4.75
CA ILE A 94 -5.73 -12.63 3.52
C ILE A 94 -4.52 -11.74 3.84
N TYR A 95 -4.60 -10.79 4.78
CA TYR A 95 -3.44 -10.02 5.27
C TYR A 95 -2.24 -10.92 5.65
N VAL A 96 -2.48 -11.93 6.51
CA VAL A 96 -1.43 -12.89 6.94
C VAL A 96 -0.90 -13.72 5.76
N THR A 97 -1.71 -13.92 4.72
CA THR A 97 -1.30 -14.65 3.51
C THR A 97 -0.47 -13.76 2.57
N VAL A 98 -0.87 -12.49 2.38
CA VAL A 98 -0.19 -11.52 1.53
C VAL A 98 1.17 -11.13 2.13
N LEU A 99 1.29 -11.00 3.45
CA LEU A 99 2.54 -10.61 4.10
C LEU A 99 3.70 -11.56 3.76
N LYS A 100 3.40 -12.85 3.53
CA LYS A 100 4.40 -13.86 3.15
C LYS A 100 5.05 -13.55 1.80
N ASP A 101 4.29 -12.94 0.90
CA ASP A 101 4.70 -12.61 -0.46
C ASP A 101 4.91 -11.10 -0.66
N VAL A 102 4.96 -10.30 0.42
CA VAL A 102 5.15 -8.84 0.36
C VAL A 102 6.45 -8.45 -0.37
N HIS A 103 7.47 -9.31 -0.29
CA HIS A 103 8.76 -9.15 -0.98
C HIS A 103 8.66 -9.23 -2.51
N LEU A 104 7.52 -9.65 -3.06
CA LEU A 104 7.24 -9.66 -4.49
C LEU A 104 6.58 -8.36 -4.97
N LEU A 105 6.17 -7.48 -4.05
CA LEU A 105 5.60 -6.18 -4.40
C LEU A 105 6.72 -5.19 -4.76
N PRO A 106 6.42 -4.21 -5.64
CA PRO A 106 7.32 -3.08 -5.87
C PRO A 106 7.53 -2.29 -4.58
N GLU A 107 8.72 -1.73 -4.41
CA GLU A 107 9.12 -0.98 -3.20
C GLU A 107 8.11 0.12 -2.82
N LEU A 108 7.68 0.92 -3.80
CA LEU A 108 6.71 2.01 -3.60
C LEU A 108 5.28 1.54 -3.24
N ILE A 109 5.00 0.24 -3.31
CA ILE A 109 3.69 -0.35 -2.97
C ILE A 109 3.68 -0.96 -1.58
N ILE A 110 4.84 -1.43 -1.09
CA ILE A 110 4.94 -2.16 0.18
C ILE A 110 4.40 -1.29 1.32
N ASP A 111 4.92 -0.08 1.48
CA ASP A 111 4.56 0.80 2.60
C ASP A 111 3.08 1.21 2.61
N PRO A 112 2.47 1.66 1.49
CA PRO A 112 1.03 1.95 1.43
C PRO A 112 0.16 0.75 1.82
N VAL A 113 0.47 -0.44 1.29
CA VAL A 113 -0.28 -1.67 1.59
C VAL A 113 -0.15 -2.05 3.06
N VAL A 114 1.07 -2.02 3.59
CA VAL A 114 1.33 -2.32 5.01
C VAL A 114 0.64 -1.31 5.91
N THR A 115 0.68 -0.02 5.56
CA THR A 115 0.02 1.06 6.31
C THR A 115 -1.48 0.83 6.38
N TYR A 116 -2.12 0.56 5.24
CA TYR A 116 -3.56 0.29 5.18
C TYR A 116 -3.96 -0.90 6.07
N TYR A 117 -3.28 -2.04 5.96
CA TYR A 117 -3.61 -3.20 6.79
C TYR A 117 -3.30 -3.00 8.27
N ARG A 118 -2.29 -2.20 8.60
CA ARG A 118 -2.04 -1.79 9.99
C ARG A 118 -3.19 -0.96 10.54
N GLN A 119 -3.76 -0.03 9.75
CA GLN A 119 -4.94 0.73 10.18
C GLN A 119 -6.13 -0.19 10.47
N ILE A 120 -6.40 -1.16 9.60
CA ILE A 120 -7.44 -2.17 9.84
C ILE A 120 -7.20 -2.94 11.14
N ALA A 121 -5.96 -3.41 11.37
CA ALA A 121 -5.64 -4.16 12.59
C ALA A 121 -5.85 -3.32 13.85
N MET A 122 -5.45 -2.03 13.81
CA MET A 122 -5.69 -1.09 14.91
C MET A 122 -7.18 -0.83 15.12
N MET A 123 -7.96 -0.65 14.04
CA MET A 123 -9.42 -0.51 14.11
C MET A 123 -10.08 -1.74 14.74
N GLY A 124 -9.67 -2.95 14.36
CA GLY A 124 -10.21 -4.19 14.92
C GLY A 124 -9.95 -4.30 16.43
N ALA A 125 -8.71 -4.06 16.85
CA ALA A 125 -8.35 -4.04 18.27
C ALA A 125 -9.11 -2.95 19.05
N PHE A 126 -9.32 -1.79 18.43
CA PHE A 126 -10.07 -0.69 19.02
C PHE A 126 -11.57 -1.01 19.16
N ALA A 127 -12.17 -1.65 18.15
CA ALA A 127 -13.56 -2.10 18.19
C ALA A 127 -13.78 -3.09 19.34
N GLU A 128 -12.88 -4.06 19.54
CA GLU A 128 -12.95 -4.98 20.69
C GLU A 128 -12.83 -4.26 22.04
N ALA A 129 -11.95 -3.26 22.13
CA ALA A 129 -11.80 -2.45 23.33
C ALA A 129 -13.06 -1.63 23.63
N LEU A 130 -13.69 -1.08 22.58
CA LEU A 130 -14.94 -0.33 22.66
C LEU A 130 -16.10 -1.22 23.11
N GLU A 131 -16.26 -2.42 22.55
CA GLU A 131 -17.27 -3.40 22.98
C GLU A 131 -17.16 -3.70 24.49
N LYS A 132 -15.94 -4.01 24.96
CA LYS A 132 -15.66 -4.25 26.39
C LYS A 132 -15.91 -3.01 27.27
N GLN A 133 -15.68 -1.82 26.73
CA GLN A 133 -15.93 -0.58 27.45
C GLN A 133 -17.43 -0.28 27.54
N ALA A 134 -18.20 -0.55 26.49
CA ALA A 134 -19.64 -0.33 26.44
C ALA A 134 -20.40 -1.16 27.49
N GLU A 135 -19.88 -2.34 27.86
CA GLU A 135 -20.41 -3.15 28.96
C GLU A 135 -20.21 -2.51 30.34
N LYS A 136 -19.16 -1.68 30.49
CA LYS A 136 -18.75 -1.08 31.78
C LYS A 136 -19.25 0.35 31.97
N ASP A 137 -19.08 1.17 30.94
CA ASP A 137 -19.37 2.60 30.94
C ASP A 137 -19.72 3.04 29.52
N ARG A 138 -21.03 3.20 29.29
CA ARG A 138 -21.59 3.58 28.00
C ARG A 138 -21.19 5.00 27.58
N ALA A 139 -21.17 5.94 28.52
CA ALA A 139 -20.82 7.33 28.21
C ALA A 139 -19.38 7.44 27.69
N ARG A 140 -18.45 6.70 28.30
CA ARG A 140 -17.07 6.62 27.81
C ARG A 140 -16.95 5.87 26.47
N ALA A 141 -17.74 4.81 26.28
CA ALA A 141 -17.78 4.09 25.01
C ALA A 141 -18.30 4.95 23.85
N ILE A 142 -19.24 5.87 24.09
CA ILE A 142 -19.71 6.84 23.11
C ILE A 142 -18.58 7.78 22.67
N GLY A 143 -17.76 8.26 23.62
CA GLY A 143 -16.57 9.06 23.29
C GLY A 143 -15.57 8.28 22.42
N MET A 144 -15.28 7.03 22.79
CA MET A 144 -14.43 6.15 21.99
C MET A 144 -15.02 5.86 20.61
N PHE A 145 -16.34 5.82 20.46
CA PHE A 145 -16.98 5.61 19.15
C PHE A 145 -16.66 6.73 18.16
N VAL A 146 -16.52 7.98 18.64
CA VAL A 146 -16.08 9.10 17.78
C VAL A 146 -14.66 8.85 17.27
N ASP A 147 -13.74 8.46 18.15
CA ASP A 147 -12.36 8.10 17.76
C ASP A 147 -12.34 6.94 16.76
N TYR A 148 -13.21 5.95 16.92
CA TYR A 148 -13.36 4.84 15.98
C TYR A 148 -13.80 5.31 14.58
N LEU A 149 -14.68 6.31 14.49
CA LEU A 149 -15.08 6.90 13.21
C LEU A 149 -13.92 7.63 12.53
N GLU A 150 -13.08 8.34 13.30
CA GLU A 150 -11.87 8.97 12.76
C GLU A 150 -10.88 7.92 12.22
N MET A 151 -10.70 6.82 12.96
CA MET A 151 -9.87 5.69 12.49
C MET A 151 -10.43 5.05 11.22
N THR A 152 -11.76 4.98 11.09
CA THR A 152 -12.43 4.47 9.89
C THR A 152 -12.08 5.32 8.66
N GLU A 153 -12.04 6.64 8.80
CA GLU A 153 -11.61 7.51 7.71
C GLU A 153 -10.12 7.42 7.41
N ALA A 154 -9.26 7.33 8.41
CA ALA A 154 -7.83 7.10 8.19
C ALA A 154 -7.55 5.78 7.45
N ALA A 155 -8.31 4.72 7.75
CA ALA A 155 -8.22 3.45 7.02
C ALA A 155 -8.75 3.57 5.59
N ARG A 156 -9.83 4.33 5.38
CA ARG A 156 -10.37 4.59 4.04
C ARG A 156 -9.35 5.35 3.19
N GLU A 157 -8.77 6.43 3.70
CA GLU A 157 -7.78 7.26 3.01
C GLU A 157 -6.53 6.45 2.65
N SER A 158 -5.98 5.71 3.60
CA SER A 158 -4.83 4.84 3.34
C SER A 158 -5.15 3.73 2.33
N GLY A 159 -6.38 3.18 2.35
CA GLY A 159 -6.85 2.21 1.36
C GLY A 159 -6.98 2.79 -0.04
N GLN A 160 -7.53 4.00 -0.17
CA GLN A 160 -7.63 4.72 -1.45
C GLN A 160 -6.24 5.02 -2.03
N GLU A 161 -5.29 5.40 -1.18
CA GLU A 161 -3.91 5.62 -1.62
C GLU A 161 -3.24 4.33 -2.09
N ALA A 162 -3.36 3.24 -1.32
CA ALA A 162 -2.86 1.94 -1.73
C ALA A 162 -3.49 1.48 -3.06
N MET A 163 -4.81 1.70 -3.25
CA MET A 163 -5.49 1.41 -4.51
C MET A 163 -4.94 2.22 -5.68
N ARG A 164 -4.71 3.52 -5.51
CA ARG A 164 -4.17 4.41 -6.54
C ARG A 164 -2.82 3.90 -7.04
N LEU A 165 -1.92 3.57 -6.11
CA LEU A 165 -0.57 3.12 -6.43
C LEU A 165 -0.59 1.71 -7.04
N LEU A 166 -1.39 0.79 -6.51
CA LEU A 166 -1.60 -0.55 -7.08
C LEU A 166 -2.17 -0.48 -8.50
N MET A 167 -3.16 0.38 -8.75
CA MET A 167 -3.72 0.59 -10.09
C MET A 167 -2.65 1.13 -11.05
N THR A 168 -1.88 2.12 -10.63
CA THR A 168 -0.77 2.67 -11.42
C THR A 168 0.23 1.58 -11.78
N SER A 169 0.67 0.78 -10.79
CA SER A 169 1.60 -0.32 -11.01
C SER A 169 1.06 -1.41 -11.94
N VAL A 170 -0.20 -1.84 -11.72
CA VAL A 170 -0.82 -2.95 -12.48
C VAL A 170 -1.12 -2.58 -13.92
N PHE A 171 -1.60 -1.36 -14.17
CA PHE A 171 -2.07 -0.92 -15.48
C PHE A 171 -1.03 -0.14 -16.28
N LEU A 172 -0.20 0.67 -15.62
CA LEU A 172 0.80 1.53 -16.27
C LEU A 172 2.23 1.01 -16.08
N GLY A 173 2.44 0.07 -15.16
CA GLY A 173 3.73 -0.55 -14.87
C GLY A 173 4.53 0.20 -13.80
N GLU A 174 5.56 -0.49 -13.28
CA GLU A 174 6.42 0.03 -12.21
C GLU A 174 7.22 1.27 -12.62
N GLU A 175 7.55 1.41 -13.91
CA GLU A 175 8.27 2.59 -14.41
C GLU A 175 7.40 3.84 -14.32
N ALA A 176 6.12 3.73 -14.72
CA ALA A 176 5.17 4.82 -14.61
C ALA A 176 4.91 5.19 -13.14
N LEU A 177 4.85 4.18 -12.26
CA LEU A 177 4.74 4.41 -10.81
C LEU A 177 5.95 5.20 -10.27
N ARG A 178 7.17 4.80 -10.63
CA ARG A 178 8.40 5.50 -10.22
C ARG A 178 8.44 6.94 -10.74
N GLN A 179 8.05 7.18 -11.98
CA GLN A 179 8.00 8.53 -12.56
C GLN A 179 6.95 9.41 -11.89
N ALA A 180 5.76 8.88 -11.63
CA ALA A 180 4.70 9.60 -10.93
C ALA A 180 5.15 10.00 -9.51
N HIS A 181 5.76 9.06 -8.78
CA HIS A 181 6.26 9.30 -7.43
C HIS A 181 7.42 10.31 -7.41
N GLU A 182 8.38 10.23 -8.35
CA GLU A 182 9.47 11.22 -8.42
C GLU A 182 8.93 12.61 -8.71
N LYS A 183 7.95 12.75 -9.61
CA LYS A 183 7.31 14.03 -9.90
C LYS A 183 6.58 14.61 -8.68
N GLU A 184 5.86 13.77 -7.93
CA GLU A 184 5.24 14.18 -6.66
C GLU A 184 6.30 14.64 -5.64
N ARG A 185 7.42 13.91 -5.54
CA ARG A 185 8.54 14.24 -4.66
C ARG A 185 9.22 15.56 -5.05
N GLU A 186 9.47 15.78 -6.33
CA GLU A 186 10.03 17.04 -6.85
C GLU A 186 9.11 18.22 -6.58
N ALA A 187 7.80 18.06 -6.77
CA ALA A 187 6.81 19.08 -6.45
C ALA A 187 6.82 19.43 -4.96
N LEU A 188 6.85 18.42 -4.08
CA LEU A 188 6.92 18.60 -2.63
C LEU A 188 8.21 19.33 -2.22
N LEU A 189 9.35 18.94 -2.78
CA LEU A 189 10.63 19.60 -2.51
C LEU A 189 10.64 21.05 -3.01
N ALA A 190 10.03 21.33 -4.16
CA ALA A 190 9.89 22.69 -4.67
C ALA A 190 9.00 23.55 -3.76
N ASP A 191 7.91 22.99 -3.23
CA ASP A 191 7.04 23.68 -2.27
C ASP A 191 7.78 23.95 -0.95
N ILE A 192 8.49 22.95 -0.41
CA ILE A 192 9.32 23.12 0.80
C ILE A 192 10.38 24.19 0.60
N ALA A 193 11.03 24.23 -0.57
CA ALA A 193 12.04 25.24 -0.90
C ALA A 193 11.46 26.66 -1.00
N ARG A 194 10.15 26.81 -1.25
CA ARG A 194 9.44 28.10 -1.27
C ARG A 194 9.01 28.58 0.11
N LEU A 195 8.81 27.68 1.07
CA LEU A 195 8.41 28.02 2.44
C LEU A 195 9.28 29.12 3.10
N PRO A 196 10.63 29.10 3.06
CA PRO A 196 11.42 30.16 3.68
C PRO A 196 11.20 31.55 3.07
N ALA A 197 10.76 31.63 1.82
CA ALA A 197 10.49 32.90 1.15
C ALA A 197 9.10 33.47 1.52
N THR A 198 8.12 32.62 1.84
CA THR A 198 6.75 33.05 2.15
C THR A 198 6.47 33.13 3.64
N LEU A 199 7.13 32.31 4.46
CA LEU A 199 6.93 32.23 5.92
C LEU A 199 7.08 33.59 6.65
N PRO A 200 8.08 34.45 6.37
CA PRO A 200 8.21 35.73 7.07
C PRO A 200 7.03 36.68 6.82
N ALA A 201 6.50 36.70 5.58
CA ALA A 201 5.36 37.51 5.20
C ALA A 201 4.05 36.96 5.78
N GLU A 202 3.86 35.64 5.73
CA GLU A 202 2.69 34.96 6.31
C GLU A 202 2.62 35.12 7.84
N LEU A 203 3.78 35.05 8.53
CA LEU A 203 3.86 35.29 9.98
C LEU A 203 3.58 36.75 10.35
N ALA A 204 4.06 37.70 9.54
CA ALA A 204 3.75 39.11 9.73
C ALA A 204 2.24 39.39 9.55
N GLU A 205 1.61 38.81 8.53
CA GLU A 205 0.17 38.91 8.29
C GLU A 205 -0.65 38.22 9.39
N LEU A 206 -0.23 37.04 9.87
CA LEU A 206 -0.87 36.35 10.99
C LEU A 206 -0.81 37.19 12.27
N ARG A 207 0.35 37.81 12.55
CA ARG A 207 0.54 38.70 13.70
C ARG A 207 -0.35 39.93 13.62
N ASP A 208 -0.45 40.55 12.44
CA ASP A 208 -1.33 41.70 12.21
C ASP A 208 -2.82 41.36 12.37
N ARG A 209 -3.24 40.17 11.91
CA ARG A 209 -4.62 39.68 12.10
C ARG A 209 -4.92 39.43 13.58
N LEU A 210 -3.99 38.81 14.32
CA LEU A 210 -4.14 38.58 15.76
C LEU A 210 -4.21 39.89 16.54
N ASN A 211 -3.35 40.86 16.21
CA ASN A 211 -3.37 42.19 16.82
C ASN A 211 -4.71 42.91 16.60
N ARG A 212 -5.22 42.94 15.35
CA ARG A 212 -6.54 43.53 15.01
C ARG A 212 -7.70 42.86 15.75
N ARG A 213 -7.65 41.53 15.91
CA ARG A 213 -8.69 40.78 16.64
C ARG A 213 -8.63 41.03 18.15
N SER A 214 -7.44 41.27 18.69
CA SER A 214 -7.24 41.61 20.11
C SER A 214 -7.67 43.04 20.44
N SER A 215 -7.44 43.99 19.54
CA SER A 215 -7.77 45.41 19.75
C SER A 215 -9.27 45.67 19.69
N GLY A 216 -10.05 44.90 18.92
CA GLY A 216 -11.51 45.00 18.87
C GLY A 216 -12.25 44.41 20.09
N ARG A 217 -11.53 43.79 21.04
CA ARG A 217 -12.10 43.23 22.27
C ARG A 217 -11.87 44.12 23.50
N SER A 218 -11.13 45.23 23.33
CA SER A 218 -10.68 46.08 24.44
C SER A 218 -11.44 47.41 24.57
N ASP A 219 -12.47 47.66 23.75
CA ASP A 219 -13.36 48.83 23.93
C ASP A 219 -14.70 48.36 24.53
N PRO A 220 -15.03 48.76 25.79
CA PRO A 220 -16.34 48.53 26.41
C PRO A 220 -17.44 49.46 25.90
#